data_AF-A0A8H4UQ54-F1
#
_entry.id   AF-A0A8H4UQ54-F1
#
_cell.length_a   1.000
_cell.length_b   1.000
_cell.length_c   1.000
_cell.angle_alpha   90.00
_cell.angle_beta   90.00
_cell.angle_gamma   90.00
#
_symmetry.space_group_name_H-M   'P 1'
#
loop_
_entity.id
_entity.type
_entity.pdbx_description
1 polymer ?
#
loop_
_entity_poly.entity_id
_entity_poly.type
_entity_poly.pdbx_seq_one_letter_code
_entity_poly.pdbx_strand_id
1 'polypeptide(L)'
;MTSEELRDTTNKVSRATAIILLCAYIMFLWYNLRTHNSIFDEVLEKEENKDEDGQKEHFRPKLTLFESILAIAVSLTLVSLSAYFLVEQISSIVERGVPDNFMGLILVPLVEKAAEHLTAIDEAWDNQINFALFHCLGPSIQTALLNAPLVVLVGWGLGKEMNLNFEIFMVVLLVLSILVVGNFLRDGKSNYMEGGLCVLVYVIIAVTT
;
A
#
# COMPACT_ATOMS: atom_id res chain seq x y z
N MET A 1 11.52 -35.24 -3.33
CA MET A 1 10.91 -34.40 -2.28
C MET A 1 9.41 -34.66 -2.32
N THR A 2 8.81 -34.99 -1.18
CA THR A 2 7.36 -35.15 -1.06
C THR A 2 6.66 -33.78 -1.06
N SER A 3 5.36 -33.73 -1.36
CA SER A 3 4.57 -32.49 -1.34
C SER A 3 4.55 -31.81 0.03
N GLU A 4 4.63 -32.58 1.11
CA GLU A 4 4.75 -32.07 2.48
C GLU A 4 6.13 -31.44 2.75
N GLU A 5 7.23 -32.05 2.29
CA GLU A 5 8.57 -31.49 2.40
C GLU A 5 8.70 -30.16 1.65
N LEU A 6 8.07 -30.03 0.49
CA LEU A 6 8.04 -28.79 -0.27
C LEU A 6 7.27 -27.70 0.48
N ARG A 7 6.10 -28.00 1.05
CA ARG A 7 5.31 -27.03 1.84
C ARG A 7 6.05 -26.56 3.09
N ASP A 8 6.66 -27.48 3.83
CA ASP A 8 7.44 -27.13 5.03
C ASP A 8 8.67 -26.27 4.68
N THR A 9 9.36 -26.60 3.59
CA THR A 9 10.48 -25.80 3.08
C THR A 9 10.03 -24.39 2.68
N THR A 10 8.94 -24.27 1.91
CA THR A 10 8.37 -22.99 1.50
C THR A 10 7.97 -22.12 2.70
N ASN A 11 7.35 -22.73 3.71
CA ASN A 11 6.95 -22.02 4.93
C ASN A 11 8.17 -21.55 5.74
N LYS A 12 9.21 -22.37 5.87
CA LYS A 12 10.47 -21.99 6.53
C LYS A 12 11.15 -20.83 5.82
N VAL A 13 11.27 -20.90 4.49
CA VAL A 13 11.84 -19.83 3.67
C VAL A 13 11.02 -18.55 3.82
N SER A 14 9.69 -18.64 3.73
CA SER A 14 8.80 -17.48 3.86
C SER A 14 8.91 -16.79 5.23
N ARG A 15 9.00 -17.56 6.31
CA ARG A 15 9.19 -17.02 7.67
C ARG A 15 10.54 -16.34 7.83
N ALA A 16 11.61 -16.95 7.32
CA ALA A 16 12.94 -16.35 7.35
C ALA A 16 12.98 -15.04 6.56
N THR A 17 12.41 -15.04 5.34
CA THR A 17 12.27 -13.84 4.52
C THR A 17 11.44 -12.77 5.22
N ALA A 18 10.33 -13.13 5.88
CA ALA A 18 9.51 -12.17 6.62
C ALA A 18 10.28 -11.45 7.73
N ILE A 19 11.09 -12.17 8.50
CA ILE A 19 11.95 -11.56 9.54
C ILE A 19 12.96 -10.61 8.90
N ILE A 20 13.59 -11.01 7.79
CA ILE A 20 14.56 -10.17 7.07
C ILE A 20 13.90 -8.89 6.56
N LEU A 21 12.69 -8.98 5.97
CA LEU A 21 11.94 -7.83 5.48
C LEU A 21 11.57 -6.85 6.62
N LEU A 22 11.17 -7.35 7.79
CA LEU A 22 10.90 -6.50 8.95
C LEU A 22 12.17 -5.82 9.47
N CYS A 23 13.30 -6.53 9.52
CA CYS A 23 14.59 -5.91 9.85
C CYS A 23 14.96 -4.80 8.84
N ALA A 24 14.72 -5.03 7.54
CA ALA A 24 14.91 -4.03 6.50
C ALA A 24 13.97 -2.84 6.69
N TYR A 25 12.71 -3.06 7.09
CA TYR A 25 11.77 -1.98 7.41
C TYR A 25 12.22 -1.15 8.62
N ILE A 26 12.71 -1.78 9.68
CA ILE A 26 13.27 -1.07 10.85
C ILE A 26 14.49 -0.23 10.44
N MET A 27 15.36 -0.78 9.60
CA MET A 27 16.50 -0.04 9.05
C MET A 27 16.04 1.14 8.18
N PHE A 28 15.03 0.94 7.35
CA PHE A 28 14.40 1.99 6.55
C PHE A 28 13.78 3.09 7.42
N LEU A 29 13.02 2.73 8.46
CA LEU A 29 12.46 3.68 9.40
C LEU A 29 13.56 4.47 10.12
N TRP A 30 14.62 3.79 10.60
CA TRP A 30 15.74 4.46 11.24
C TRP A 30 16.43 5.47 10.31
N TYR A 31 16.60 5.10 9.04
CA TYR A 31 17.18 5.98 8.03
C TYR A 31 16.32 7.24 7.81
N ASN A 32 15.01 7.08 7.62
CA ASN A 32 14.06 8.20 7.42
C ASN A 32 13.85 9.05 8.68
N LEU A 33 13.87 8.47 9.89
CA LEU A 33 13.61 9.22 11.12
C LEU A 33 14.83 9.99 11.63
N ARG A 34 16.05 9.58 11.25
CA ARG A 34 17.28 10.13 11.82
C ARG A 34 18.20 10.81 10.82
N THR A 35 18.34 10.25 9.62
CA THR A 35 19.50 10.54 8.76
C THR A 35 19.14 11.38 7.56
N HIS A 36 17.94 11.21 7.02
CA HIS A 36 17.36 12.06 6.00
C HIS A 36 15.98 12.43 6.51
N ASN A 37 15.73 13.70 6.87
CA ASN A 37 14.37 14.22 6.68
C ASN A 37 14.02 13.85 5.24
N SER A 38 12.87 13.21 5.05
CA SER A 38 12.56 12.56 3.78
C SER A 38 12.86 13.55 2.65
N ILE A 39 13.47 13.10 1.53
CA ILE A 39 13.63 13.98 0.35
C ILE A 39 12.28 14.61 -0.02
N PHE A 40 11.20 13.91 0.32
CA PHE A 40 9.85 14.43 0.30
C PHE A 40 9.66 15.56 1.32
N ASP A 41 9.93 15.44 2.62
CA ASP A 41 9.73 16.52 3.62
C ASP A 41 10.22 17.91 3.17
N GLU A 42 11.42 18.04 2.62
CA GLU A 42 11.90 19.35 2.12
C GLU A 42 11.19 19.84 0.85
N VAL A 43 10.69 18.93 0.02
CA VAL A 43 9.91 19.23 -1.19
C VAL A 43 8.47 19.55 -0.81
N LEU A 44 7.89 18.79 0.11
CA LEU A 44 6.55 18.94 0.67
C LEU A 44 6.44 20.27 1.42
N GLU A 45 7.41 20.63 2.27
CA GLU A 45 7.44 21.94 2.94
C GLU A 45 7.52 23.10 1.93
N LYS A 46 8.27 22.94 0.83
CA LYS A 46 8.38 23.99 -0.21
C LYS A 46 7.11 24.13 -1.04
N GLU A 47 6.37 23.04 -1.22
CA GLU A 47 5.12 22.98 -1.96
C GLU A 47 3.95 23.51 -1.10
N GLU A 48 3.88 23.15 0.19
CA GLU A 48 2.93 23.73 1.18
C GLU A 48 3.03 25.26 1.29
N ASN A 49 4.26 25.81 1.25
CA ASN A 49 4.47 27.26 1.31
C ASN A 49 4.05 28.02 0.04
N LYS A 50 3.80 27.30 -1.07
CA LYS A 50 3.37 27.90 -2.35
C LYS A 50 1.85 27.92 -2.53
N ASP A 51 1.11 27.09 -1.81
CA ASP A 51 -0.34 27.04 -1.92
C ASP A 51 -1.02 28.12 -1.08
N GLU A 52 -1.81 28.97 -1.75
CA GLU A 52 -2.62 30.01 -1.09
C GLU A 52 -3.73 29.39 -0.20
N ASP A 53 -4.11 28.13 -0.42
CA ASP A 53 -5.03 27.39 0.45
C ASP A 53 -4.36 26.80 1.71
N GLY A 54 -3.04 26.61 1.72
CA GLY A 54 -2.28 26.22 2.92
C GLY A 54 -2.38 27.27 4.04
N GLN A 55 -2.56 28.55 3.69
CA GLN A 55 -2.81 29.61 4.68
C GLN A 55 -4.16 29.45 5.39
N LYS A 56 -5.18 28.82 4.78
CA LYS A 56 -6.47 28.56 5.45
C LYS A 56 -6.41 27.35 6.36
N GLU A 57 -5.51 26.40 6.12
CA GLU A 57 -5.33 25.21 6.95
C GLU A 57 -4.70 25.52 8.31
N HIS A 58 -3.75 26.46 8.36
CA HIS A 58 -3.14 26.92 9.60
C HIS A 58 -4.13 27.51 10.62
N PHE A 59 -5.30 27.97 10.17
CA PHE A 59 -6.36 28.52 11.04
C PHE A 59 -7.42 27.49 11.44
N ARG A 60 -7.31 26.22 11.03
CA ARG A 60 -8.26 25.19 11.46
C ARG A 60 -8.08 24.91 12.96
N PRO A 61 -9.17 24.86 13.74
CA PRO A 61 -9.10 24.51 15.14
C PRO A 61 -8.50 23.11 15.28
N LYS A 62 -7.35 23.02 15.97
CA LYS A 62 -6.69 21.75 16.24
C LYS A 62 -7.43 21.02 17.34
N LEU A 63 -7.63 19.72 17.16
CA LEU A 63 -8.19 18.86 18.20
C LEU A 63 -7.28 18.83 19.42
N THR A 64 -7.88 18.82 20.61
CA THR A 64 -7.17 18.55 21.85
C THR A 64 -6.68 17.10 21.87
N LEU A 65 -5.66 16.77 22.66
CA LEU A 65 -5.12 15.40 22.75
C LEU A 65 -6.20 14.37 23.08
N PHE A 66 -7.15 14.73 23.95
CA PHE A 66 -8.27 13.86 24.31
C PHE A 66 -9.22 13.61 23.13
N GLU A 67 -9.59 14.67 22.41
CA GLU A 67 -10.42 14.57 21.20
C GLU A 67 -9.73 13.74 20.11
N SER A 68 -8.41 13.90 19.94
CA SER A 68 -7.62 13.10 19.00
C SER A 68 -7.61 11.62 19.36
N ILE A 69 -7.35 11.28 20.64
CA ILE A 69 -7.36 9.89 21.10
C ILE A 69 -8.76 9.28 20.93
N LEU A 70 -9.81 10.03 21.28
CA LEU A 70 -11.19 9.59 21.12
C LEU A 70 -11.53 9.37 19.63
N ALA A 71 -11.17 10.30 18.76
CA ALA A 71 -11.39 10.20 17.33
C ALA A 71 -10.67 8.99 16.73
N ILE A 72 -9.41 8.75 17.11
CA ILE A 72 -8.63 7.58 16.67
C ILE A 72 -9.28 6.27 17.16
N ALA A 73 -9.70 6.21 18.42
CA ALA A 73 -10.33 5.01 18.97
C ALA A 73 -11.65 4.69 18.24
N VAL A 74 -12.47 5.70 17.98
CA VAL A 74 -13.74 5.55 17.26
C VAL A 74 -13.50 5.16 15.81
N SER A 75 -12.60 5.85 15.10
CA SER A 75 -12.31 5.55 13.69
C SER A 75 -11.72 4.15 13.52
N LEU A 76 -10.78 3.74 14.38
CA LEU A 76 -10.20 2.41 14.36
C LEU A 76 -11.25 1.33 14.59
N THR A 77 -12.20 1.57 15.50
CA THR A 77 -13.31 0.64 15.76
C THR A 77 -14.21 0.50 14.53
N LEU A 78 -14.60 1.62 13.91
CA LEU A 78 -15.46 1.63 12.72
C LEU A 78 -14.78 0.97 11.52
N VAL A 79 -13.50 1.27 11.29
CA VAL A 79 -12.71 0.66 10.20
C VAL A 79 -12.53 -0.84 10.44
N SER A 80 -12.24 -1.26 11.68
CA SER A 80 -12.10 -2.68 12.03
C SER A 80 -13.41 -3.44 11.83
N LEU A 81 -14.54 -2.85 12.22
CA LEU A 81 -15.87 -3.44 12.02
C LEU A 81 -16.20 -3.54 10.51
N SER A 82 -15.88 -2.51 9.75
CA SER A 82 -16.10 -2.49 8.29
C SER A 82 -15.24 -3.55 7.58
N ALA A 83 -13.98 -3.69 7.98
CA ALA A 83 -13.08 -4.72 7.47
C ALA A 83 -13.58 -6.14 7.82
N TYR A 84 -14.10 -6.33 9.04
CA TYR A 84 -14.69 -7.61 9.45
C TYR A 84 -15.88 -8.01 8.57
N PHE A 85 -16.84 -7.10 8.37
CA PHE A 85 -18.00 -7.36 7.51
C PHE A 85 -17.61 -7.54 6.04
N LEU A 86 -16.61 -6.80 5.55
CA LEU A 86 -16.08 -6.99 4.20
C LEU A 86 -15.56 -8.41 4.01
N VAL A 87 -14.72 -8.89 4.93
CA VAL A 87 -14.11 -10.22 4.87
C VAL A 87 -15.16 -11.34 4.95
N GLU A 88 -16.20 -11.17 5.75
CA GLU A 88 -17.30 -12.14 5.85
C GLU A 88 -18.04 -12.34 4.52
N GLN A 89 -18.14 -11.29 3.70
CA GLN A 89 -18.84 -11.35 2.41
C GLN A 89 -17.98 -11.86 1.25
N ILE A 90 -16.65 -11.95 1.40
CA ILE A 90 -15.72 -12.39 0.35
C ILE A 90 -16.14 -13.75 -0.22
N SER A 91 -16.33 -14.76 0.64
CA SER A 91 -16.69 -16.12 0.20
C SER A 91 -18.01 -16.15 -0.58
N SER A 92 -19.01 -15.37 -0.15
CA SER A 92 -20.31 -15.28 -0.83
C SER A 92 -20.22 -14.63 -2.21
N ILE A 93 -19.28 -13.71 -2.44
CA ILE A 93 -19.09 -13.06 -3.74
C ILE A 93 -18.28 -13.97 -4.68
N VAL A 94 -17.28 -14.67 -4.14
CA VAL A 94 -16.51 -15.66 -4.89
C VAL A 94 -17.42 -16.78 -5.42
N GLU A 95 -18.32 -17.29 -4.57
CA GLU A 95 -19.32 -18.29 -4.97
C GLU A 95 -20.27 -17.81 -6.09
N ARG A 96 -20.44 -16.50 -6.25
CA ARG A 96 -21.26 -15.89 -7.32
C ARG A 96 -20.50 -15.74 -8.64
N GLY A 97 -19.24 -16.17 -8.70
CA GLY A 97 -18.44 -16.25 -9.93
C GLY A 97 -17.35 -15.19 -10.07
N VAL A 98 -17.02 -14.45 -9.00
CA VAL A 98 -15.86 -13.55 -9.00
C VAL A 98 -14.60 -14.35 -8.63
N PRO A 99 -13.52 -14.32 -9.43
CA PRO A 99 -12.29 -15.05 -9.10
C PRO A 99 -11.65 -14.57 -7.78
N ASP A 100 -11.13 -15.51 -6.98
CA ASP A 100 -10.39 -15.22 -5.75
C ASP A 100 -9.23 -14.23 -5.99
N ASN A 101 -8.51 -14.44 -7.08
CA ASN A 101 -7.37 -13.61 -7.47
C ASN A 101 -7.80 -12.18 -7.83
N PHE A 102 -8.91 -12.02 -8.55
CA PHE A 102 -9.48 -10.70 -8.84
C PHE A 102 -9.92 -9.99 -7.54
N MET A 103 -10.56 -10.73 -6.63
CA MET A 103 -11.01 -10.18 -5.35
C MET A 103 -9.83 -9.68 -4.51
N GLY A 104 -8.79 -10.50 -4.36
CA GLY A 104 -7.61 -10.19 -3.53
C GLY A 104 -6.66 -9.17 -4.16
N LEU A 105 -6.48 -9.19 -5.49
CA LEU A 105 -5.48 -8.34 -6.16
C LEU A 105 -6.06 -7.00 -6.62
N ILE A 106 -7.32 -6.96 -7.04
CA ILE A 106 -7.94 -5.77 -7.63
C ILE A 106 -8.95 -5.13 -6.68
N LEU A 107 -10.00 -5.86 -6.32
CA LEU A 107 -11.19 -5.27 -5.69
C LEU A 107 -10.90 -4.78 -4.26
N VAL A 108 -10.36 -5.65 -3.40
CA VAL A 108 -10.10 -5.30 -2.00
C VAL A 108 -9.09 -4.14 -1.87
N PRO A 109 -7.91 -4.17 -2.51
CA PRO A 109 -6.95 -3.06 -2.41
C PRO A 109 -7.48 -1.75 -2.99
N LEU A 110 -8.25 -1.80 -4.10
CA LEU A 110 -8.82 -0.61 -4.72
C LEU A 110 -9.76 0.14 -3.77
N VAL A 111 -10.64 -0.59 -3.08
CA VAL A 111 -11.58 -0.02 -2.12
C VAL A 111 -10.87 0.45 -0.86
N GLU A 112 -9.93 -0.34 -0.34
CA GLU A 112 -9.13 0.00 0.85
C GLU A 112 -8.35 1.30 0.66
N LYS A 113 -7.79 1.51 -0.54
CA LYS A 113 -6.95 2.66 -0.87
C LYS A 113 -7.66 3.79 -1.61
N ALA A 114 -8.97 3.70 -1.79
CA ALA A 114 -9.74 4.68 -2.57
C ALA A 114 -9.57 6.12 -2.04
N ALA A 115 -9.62 6.32 -0.72
CA ALA A 115 -9.45 7.66 -0.12
C ALA A 115 -8.06 8.24 -0.36
N GLU A 116 -7.01 7.42 -0.26
CA GLU A 116 -5.62 7.82 -0.55
C GLU A 116 -5.45 8.14 -2.04
N HIS A 117 -6.03 7.34 -2.94
CA HIS A 117 -6.01 7.63 -4.38
C HIS A 117 -6.71 8.95 -4.71
N LEU A 118 -7.87 9.24 -4.10
CA LEU A 118 -8.56 10.51 -4.31
C LEU A 118 -7.71 11.69 -3.85
N THR A 119 -7.05 11.56 -2.70
CA THR A 119 -6.14 12.58 -2.17
C THR A 119 -4.95 12.80 -3.11
N ALA A 120 -4.32 11.73 -3.61
CA ALA A 120 -3.22 11.84 -4.55
C ALA A 120 -3.65 12.46 -5.90
N ILE A 121 -4.88 12.22 -6.35
CA ILE A 121 -5.42 12.86 -7.56
C ILE A 121 -5.64 14.36 -7.34
N ASP A 122 -6.13 14.75 -6.17
CA ASP A 122 -6.34 16.15 -5.77
C ASP A 122 -4.99 16.90 -5.74
N GLU A 123 -3.98 16.32 -5.08
CA GLU A 123 -2.62 16.87 -5.03
C GLU A 123 -1.97 16.97 -6.43
N ALA A 124 -2.18 15.95 -7.27
CA ALA A 124 -1.70 16.00 -8.65
C ALA A 124 -2.41 17.08 -9.47
N TRP A 125 -3.70 17.33 -9.20
CA TRP A 125 -4.49 18.38 -9.84
C TRP A 125 -3.99 19.78 -9.46
N ASP A 126 -3.60 19.96 -8.21
CA ASP A 126 -2.99 21.18 -7.69
C ASP A 126 -1.50 21.33 -8.07
N ASN A 127 -1.03 20.50 -9.00
CA ASN A 127 0.34 20.51 -9.53
C ASN A 127 1.41 20.20 -8.46
N GLN A 128 1.00 19.51 -7.38
CA GLN A 128 1.84 19.01 -6.30
C GLN A 128 2.16 17.51 -6.52
N ILE A 129 2.81 17.20 -7.65
CA ILE A 129 3.05 15.81 -8.06
C ILE A 129 3.94 15.04 -7.07
N ASN A 130 4.80 15.73 -6.32
CA ASN A 130 5.66 15.09 -5.33
C ASN A 130 4.86 14.60 -4.11
N PHE A 131 3.84 15.35 -3.68
CA PHE A 131 2.86 14.92 -2.67
C PHE A 131 2.09 13.68 -3.14
N ALA A 132 1.53 13.73 -4.35
CA ALA A 132 0.79 12.62 -4.92
C ALA A 132 1.65 11.33 -4.99
N LEU A 133 2.90 11.46 -5.44
CA LEU A 133 3.85 10.34 -5.50
C LEU A 133 4.22 9.82 -4.10
N PHE A 134 4.39 10.70 -3.11
CA PHE A 134 4.65 10.30 -1.73
C PHE A 134 3.50 9.47 -1.16
N HIS A 135 2.26 9.94 -1.33
CA HIS A 135 1.06 9.22 -0.90
C HIS A 135 0.83 7.89 -1.63
N CYS A 136 1.42 7.68 -2.80
CA CYS A 136 1.37 6.39 -3.50
C CYS A 136 2.53 5.44 -3.11
N LEU A 137 3.76 5.94 -3.05
CA LEU A 137 4.97 5.12 -2.87
C LEU A 137 5.18 4.71 -1.42
N GLY A 138 4.90 5.61 -0.46
CA GLY A 138 5.09 5.34 0.97
C GLY A 138 4.29 4.11 1.45
N PRO A 139 2.96 4.10 1.26
CA PRO A 139 2.11 2.96 1.62
C PRO A 139 2.48 1.66 0.88
N SER A 140 3.00 1.76 -0.35
CA SER A 140 3.48 0.59 -1.12
C SER A 140 4.71 -0.05 -0.47
N ILE A 141 5.68 0.75 -0.06
CA ILE A 141 6.88 0.29 0.68
C ILE A 141 6.47 -0.33 2.03
N GLN A 142 5.54 0.32 2.75
CA GLN A 142 5.02 -0.21 4.01
C GLN A 142 4.29 -1.54 3.81
N THR A 143 3.50 -1.66 2.75
CA THR A 143 2.79 -2.92 2.45
C THR A 143 3.78 -4.07 2.20
N ALA A 144 4.84 -3.82 1.44
CA ALA A 144 5.85 -4.82 1.10
C ALA A 144 6.78 -5.19 2.27
N LEU A 145 7.27 -4.20 3.03
CA LEU A 145 8.30 -4.40 4.05
C LEU A 145 7.75 -4.59 5.47
N LEU A 146 6.51 -4.16 5.74
CA LEU A 146 5.86 -4.30 7.06
C LEU A 146 4.64 -5.22 6.99
N ASN A 147 3.61 -4.88 6.21
CA ASN A 147 2.32 -5.56 6.32
C ASN A 147 2.41 -7.02 5.87
N ALA A 148 2.94 -7.30 4.69
CA ALA A 148 3.11 -8.66 4.17
C ALA A 148 3.90 -9.58 5.12
N PRO A 149 5.10 -9.22 5.59
CA PRO A 149 5.84 -10.07 6.52
C PRO A 149 5.18 -10.16 7.91
N LEU A 150 4.51 -9.11 8.37
CA LEU A 150 3.77 -9.15 9.63
C LEU A 150 2.63 -10.17 9.58
N VAL A 151 1.87 -10.22 8.47
CA VAL A 151 0.80 -11.21 8.28
C VAL A 151 1.33 -12.65 8.26
N VAL A 152 2.52 -12.89 7.71
CA VAL A 152 3.21 -14.19 7.77
C VAL A 152 3.56 -14.58 9.22
N LEU A 153 4.09 -13.65 10.00
CA LEU A 153 4.44 -13.91 11.41
C LEU A 153 3.21 -14.11 12.29
N VAL A 154 2.15 -13.33 12.08
CA VAL A 154 0.86 -13.51 12.77
C VAL A 154 0.26 -14.87 12.41
N GLY A 155 0.28 -15.25 11.12
CA GLY A 155 -0.14 -16.58 10.67
C GLY A 155 0.65 -17.69 11.37
N TRP A 156 1.97 -17.53 11.48
CA TRP A 156 2.82 -18.47 12.20
C TRP A 156 2.46 -18.58 13.69
N GLY A 157 2.20 -17.46 14.37
CA GLY A 157 1.77 -17.44 15.77
C GLY A 157 0.38 -18.07 16.01
N LEU A 158 -0.51 -17.97 15.02
CA LEU A 158 -1.86 -18.57 15.05
C LEU A 158 -1.91 -20.01 14.52
N GLY A 159 -0.79 -20.60 14.13
CA GLY A 159 -0.74 -21.94 13.54
C GLY A 159 -1.41 -22.04 12.16
N LYS A 160 -1.62 -20.91 11.47
CA LYS A 160 -2.15 -20.87 10.10
C LYS A 160 -1.01 -20.82 9.09
N GLU A 161 -1.15 -21.56 8.00
CA GLU A 161 -0.18 -21.53 6.91
C GLU A 161 -0.34 -20.25 6.10
N MET A 162 0.53 -19.27 6.37
CA MET A 162 0.68 -18.05 5.58
C MET A 162 2.11 -17.96 5.08
N ASN A 163 2.29 -17.78 3.77
CA ASN A 163 3.60 -17.77 3.13
C ASN A 163 3.68 -16.66 2.07
N LEU A 164 4.91 -16.35 1.63
CA LEU A 164 5.18 -15.36 0.58
C LEU A 164 5.27 -16.04 -0.80
N ASN A 165 4.58 -17.17 -0.97
CA ASN A 165 4.59 -17.93 -2.20
C ASN A 165 3.43 -17.48 -3.09
N PHE A 166 3.68 -16.40 -3.83
CA PHE A 166 2.74 -15.86 -4.81
C PHE A 166 2.74 -16.68 -6.10
N GLU A 167 1.62 -16.64 -6.82
CA GLU A 167 1.55 -17.21 -8.15
C GLU A 167 2.55 -16.53 -9.10
N ILE A 168 3.13 -17.30 -10.02
CA ILE A 168 4.14 -16.82 -10.97
C ILE A 168 3.62 -15.60 -11.75
N PHE A 169 2.35 -15.63 -12.16
CA PHE A 169 1.71 -14.52 -12.85
C PHE A 169 1.73 -13.23 -12.01
N MET A 170 1.38 -13.30 -10.72
CA MET A 170 1.41 -12.15 -9.80
C MET A 170 2.82 -11.62 -9.60
N VAL A 171 3.82 -12.50 -9.49
CA VAL A 171 5.23 -12.10 -9.36
C VAL A 171 5.70 -11.34 -10.60
N VAL A 172 5.35 -11.83 -11.80
CA VAL A 172 5.69 -11.15 -13.06
C VAL A 172 5.02 -9.77 -13.13
N LEU A 173 3.73 -9.68 -12.78
CA LEU A 173 3.00 -8.41 -12.75
C LEU A 173 3.61 -7.41 -11.78
N LEU A 174 4.01 -7.87 -10.59
CA LEU A 174 4.66 -7.02 -9.59
C LEU A 174 5.99 -6.46 -10.11
N VAL A 175 6.84 -7.33 -10.70
CA VAL A 175 8.13 -6.91 -11.28
C VAL A 175 7.92 -5.91 -12.42
N LEU A 176 6.97 -6.19 -13.33
CA LEU A 176 6.64 -5.25 -14.41
C LEU A 176 6.15 -3.91 -13.88
N SER A 177 5.30 -3.92 -12.85
CA SER A 177 4.79 -2.69 -12.22
C SER A 177 5.92 -1.86 -11.61
N ILE A 178 6.87 -2.51 -10.90
CA ILE A 178 8.04 -1.84 -10.34
C ILE A 178 8.92 -1.23 -11.45
N LEU A 179 9.10 -1.94 -12.57
CA LEU A 179 9.90 -1.43 -13.69
C LEU A 179 9.22 -0.24 -14.38
N VAL A 180 7.91 -0.29 -14.61
CA VAL A 180 7.15 0.79 -15.25
C VAL A 180 7.18 2.04 -14.35
N VAL A 181 6.82 1.89 -13.07
CA VAL A 181 6.84 3.00 -12.11
C VAL A 181 8.26 3.53 -11.91
N GLY A 182 9.26 2.65 -11.79
CA GLY A 182 10.66 3.04 -11.62
C GLY A 182 11.22 3.84 -12.81
N ASN A 183 10.84 3.47 -14.04
CA ASN A 183 11.20 4.24 -15.23
C ASN A 183 10.52 5.61 -15.25
N PHE A 184 9.22 5.66 -14.91
CA PHE A 184 8.46 6.91 -14.84
C PHE A 184 9.06 7.89 -13.82
N LEU A 185 9.42 7.41 -12.63
CA LEU A 185 10.08 8.23 -11.61
C LEU A 185 11.44 8.77 -12.05
N ARG A 186 12.18 8.00 -12.87
CA ARG A 186 13.49 8.42 -13.39
C ARG A 186 13.38 9.52 -14.44
N ASP A 187 12.31 9.52 -15.23
CA ASP A 187 12.10 10.51 -16.28
C ASP A 187 11.78 11.91 -15.72
N GLY A 188 11.35 11.99 -14.46
CA GLY A 188 11.24 13.25 -13.68
C GLY A 188 10.22 14.25 -14.22
N LYS A 189 9.38 13.84 -15.18
CA LYS A 189 8.27 14.60 -15.77
C LYS A 189 7.11 13.65 -16.00
N SER A 190 5.90 14.12 -15.73
CA SER A 190 4.66 13.37 -15.98
C SER A 190 3.90 13.97 -17.15
N ASN A 191 3.35 13.14 -18.04
CA ASN A 191 2.39 13.59 -19.05
C ASN A 191 1.10 12.74 -19.05
N TYR A 192 0.01 13.32 -19.57
CA TYR A 192 -1.30 12.67 -19.57
C TYR A 192 -1.32 11.35 -20.38
N MET A 193 -0.46 11.23 -21.40
CA MET A 193 -0.36 10.02 -22.21
C MET A 193 0.28 8.87 -21.42
N GLU A 194 1.36 9.14 -20.69
CA GLU A 194 2.00 8.19 -19.77
C GLU A 194 1.03 7.76 -18.65
N GLY A 195 0.32 8.71 -18.05
CA GLY A 195 -0.70 8.42 -17.05
C GLY A 195 -1.83 7.55 -17.61
N GLY A 196 -2.34 7.88 -18.79
CA GLY A 196 -3.36 7.10 -19.47
C GLY A 196 -2.90 5.67 -19.79
N LEU A 197 -1.65 5.50 -20.24
CA LEU A 197 -1.06 4.18 -20.47
C LEU A 197 -0.97 3.35 -19.18
N CYS A 198 -0.58 3.96 -18.05
CA CYS A 198 -0.54 3.28 -16.76
C CYS A 198 -1.93 2.77 -16.33
N VAL A 199 -2.96 3.60 -16.50
CA VAL A 199 -4.36 3.21 -16.23
C VAL A 199 -4.80 2.07 -17.14
N LEU A 200 -4.49 2.15 -18.45
CA LEU A 200 -4.83 1.09 -19.40
C LEU A 200 -4.14 -0.24 -19.06
N VAL A 201 -2.86 -0.21 -18.68
CA VAL A 201 -2.12 -1.40 -18.23
C VAL A 201 -2.77 -1.98 -16.98
N TYR A 202 -3.13 -1.15 -16.00
CA TYR A 202 -3.85 -1.60 -14.79
C TYR A 202 -5.19 -2.27 -15.13
N VAL A 203 -5.98 -1.70 -16.04
CA VAL A 203 -7.24 -2.29 -16.49
C VAL A 203 -7.03 -3.61 -17.22
N ILE A 204 -6.01 -3.71 -18.09
CA ILE A 204 -5.66 -4.98 -18.75
C ILE A 204 -5.30 -6.05 -17.72
N ILE A 205 -4.53 -5.70 -16.70
CA ILE A 205 -4.19 -6.60 -15.60
C ILE A 205 -5.46 -7.06 -14.88
N ALA A 206 -6.35 -6.12 -14.53
CA ALA A 206 -7.61 -6.43 -13.85
C ALA A 206 -8.55 -7.33 -14.67
N VAL A 207 -8.55 -7.23 -16.00
CA VAL A 207 -9.36 -8.11 -16.86
C VAL A 207 -8.73 -9.50 -17.01
N THR A 208 -7.40 -9.60 -16.85
CA THR A 208 -6.67 -10.86 -17.03
C THR A 208 -6.66 -11.72 -15.76
N THR A 209 -6.81 -11.11 -14.59
CA THR A 209 -6.89 -11.74 -13.27
C THR A 209 -8.27 -12.31 -12.98
#